data_AF-A0A7M3XQI9-F1
#
_entry.id   AF-A0A7M3XQI9-F1
#
_cell.length_a   1.000
_cell.length_b   1.000
_cell.length_c   1.000
_cell.angle_alpha   90.00
_cell.angle_beta   90.00
_cell.angle_gamma   90.00
#
_symmetry.space_group_name_H-M   'P 1'
#
loop_
_entity.id
_entity.type
_entity.pdbx_description
1 polymer ?
#
loop_
_entity_poly.entity_id
_entity_poly.type
_entity_poly.pdbx_seq_one_letter_code
_entity_poly.pdbx_strand_id
1 'polypeptide(L)'
;MARKVGIAETTAKTIANRPPRLLIIAGATSTGKSTVAMKIGAKSNFARLLSTDAIREVLRSVESLDNDPALHRSSFSIGESNDAVIDWIDTCRAVERGIEATINRALREGIDLLLEGVHIVPSDRLIRDWIDSGGIAVGVIMAVSDEAKHKSMIKSRDAHSFRRHDRYMA
;
A
#
# COMPACT_ATOMS: atom_id res chain seq x y z
N MET A 1 -10.54 48.00 -1.16
CA MET A 1 -9.89 46.72 -1.53
C MET A 1 -10.32 45.66 -0.53
N ALA A 2 -11.19 44.73 -0.92
CA ALA A 2 -11.60 43.63 -0.04
C ALA A 2 -10.55 42.51 -0.11
N ARG A 3 -9.86 42.25 1.01
CA ARG A 3 -8.92 41.13 1.15
C ARG A 3 -9.75 39.85 1.29
N LYS A 4 -9.85 39.04 0.23
CA LYS A 4 -10.36 37.67 0.32
C LYS A 4 -9.37 36.86 1.14
N VAL A 5 -9.67 36.63 2.42
CA VAL A 5 -8.97 35.62 3.21
C VAL A 5 -9.67 34.31 2.92
N GLY A 6 -9.09 33.49 2.03
CA GLY A 6 -9.64 32.17 1.74
C GLY A 6 -9.57 31.31 2.98
N ILE A 7 -10.72 30.90 3.52
CA ILE A 7 -10.82 29.95 4.64
C ILE A 7 -9.97 28.69 4.36
N ALA A 8 -9.85 28.27 3.09
CA ALA A 8 -9.05 27.13 2.66
C ALA A 8 -7.55 27.24 3.02
N GLU A 9 -6.95 28.43 2.94
CA GLU A 9 -5.53 28.64 3.22
C GLU A 9 -5.23 28.56 4.73
N THR A 10 -6.17 29.05 5.55
CA THR A 10 -6.05 29.02 7.01
C THR A 10 -6.37 27.64 7.57
N THR A 11 -7.34 26.90 7.01
CA THR A 11 -7.69 25.57 7.51
C THR A 11 -6.60 24.52 7.20
N ALA A 12 -5.93 24.60 6.04
CA ALA A 12 -4.86 23.66 5.69
C ALA A 12 -3.65 23.73 6.64
N LYS A 13 -3.34 24.92 7.19
CA LYS A 13 -2.26 25.10 8.17
C LYS A 13 -2.62 24.73 9.61
N THR A 14 -3.88 24.38 9.90
CA THR A 14 -4.38 24.33 11.29
C THR A 14 -4.62 22.90 11.83
N ILE A 15 -4.51 21.84 11.04
CA ILE A 15 -4.89 20.49 11.50
C ILE A 15 -3.77 19.77 12.29
N ALA A 16 -2.49 20.06 12.03
CA ALA A 16 -1.40 19.51 12.83
C ALA A 16 -0.23 20.50 12.92
N ASN A 17 0.26 20.75 14.15
CA ASN A 17 1.41 21.60 14.43
C ASN A 17 2.76 20.94 14.05
N ARG A 18 2.73 19.91 13.18
CA ARG A 18 3.88 19.10 12.78
C ARG A 18 3.73 18.61 11.33
N PRO A 19 4.85 18.31 10.64
CA PRO A 19 4.82 17.72 9.31
C PRO A 19 3.98 16.43 9.22
N PRO A 20 3.17 16.24 8.17
CA PRO A 20 2.44 15.00 7.95
C PRO A 20 3.41 13.87 7.63
N ARG A 21 3.09 12.65 8.08
CA ARG A 21 3.95 11.46 7.95
C ARG A 21 3.39 10.45 6.97
N LEU A 22 4.23 9.95 6.07
CA LEU A 22 3.96 8.80 5.21
C LEU A 22 4.87 7.64 5.61
N LEU A 23 4.26 6.49 5.92
CA LEU A 23 4.98 5.24 6.10
C LEU A 23 4.46 4.21 5.10
N ILE A 24 5.34 3.72 4.24
CA ILE A 24 5.06 2.65 3.29
C ILE A 24 5.74 1.37 3.77
N ILE A 25 4.99 0.27 3.92
CA ILE A 25 5.51 -1.05 4.26
C ILE A 25 5.22 -2.01 3.11
N ALA A 26 6.24 -2.29 2.30
CA ALA A 26 6.18 -3.20 1.16
C ALA A 26 6.76 -4.59 1.50
N GLY A 27 6.50 -5.57 0.63
CA GLY A 27 7.12 -6.90 0.71
C GLY A 27 6.16 -8.04 0.38
N ALA A 28 6.70 -9.25 0.23
CA ALA A 28 5.96 -10.42 -0.21
C ALA A 28 4.80 -10.81 0.75
N THR A 29 3.89 -11.68 0.31
CA THR A 29 2.84 -12.20 1.19
C THR A 29 3.44 -12.89 2.42
N SER A 30 2.73 -12.81 3.54
CA SER A 30 3.10 -13.51 4.79
C SER A 30 4.46 -13.15 5.39
N THR A 31 5.04 -11.98 5.06
CA THR A 31 6.25 -11.43 5.70
C THR A 31 5.96 -10.66 7.01
N GLY A 32 4.70 -10.57 7.44
CA GLY A 32 4.31 -9.88 8.68
C GLY A 32 3.97 -8.39 8.55
N LYS A 33 3.87 -7.86 7.33
CA LYS A 33 3.55 -6.44 7.04
C LYS A 33 2.35 -5.92 7.81
N SER A 34 1.18 -6.52 7.64
CA SER A 34 -0.04 -6.08 8.30
C SER A 34 0.07 -6.13 9.84
N THR A 35 0.79 -7.10 10.40
CA THR A 35 1.05 -7.17 11.85
C THR A 35 1.92 -6.01 12.33
N VAL A 36 2.99 -5.68 11.60
CA VAL A 36 3.87 -4.54 11.93
C VAL A 36 3.11 -3.22 11.75
N ALA A 37 2.39 -3.07 10.64
CA ALA A 37 1.55 -1.92 10.33
C ALA A 37 0.53 -1.64 11.44
N MET A 38 -0.19 -2.66 11.92
CA MET A 38 -1.13 -2.54 13.03
C MET A 38 -0.45 -2.11 14.34
N LYS A 39 0.70 -2.71 14.67
CA LYS A 39 1.47 -2.34 15.88
C LYS A 39 2.00 -0.91 15.82
N ILE A 40 2.44 -0.45 14.66
CA ILE A 40 2.88 0.94 14.45
C ILE A 40 1.68 1.89 14.53
N GLY A 41 0.59 1.59 13.82
CA GLY A 41 -0.63 2.39 13.84
C GLY A 41 -1.15 2.62 15.27
N ALA A 42 -1.19 1.55 16.08
CA ALA A 42 -1.63 1.60 17.47
C ALA A 42 -0.71 2.42 18.39
N LYS A 43 0.59 2.53 18.09
CA LYS A 43 1.57 3.26 18.91
C LYS A 43 1.82 4.69 18.44
N SER A 44 1.63 4.95 17.16
CA SER A 44 2.10 6.17 16.52
C SER A 44 0.99 7.11 16.07
N ASN A 45 -0.29 6.81 16.32
CA ASN A 45 -1.44 7.67 15.97
C ASN A 45 -1.43 8.11 14.50
N PHE A 46 -1.25 7.15 13.58
CA PHE A 46 -1.48 7.41 12.17
C PHE A 46 -2.97 7.67 11.94
N ALA A 47 -3.31 8.75 11.25
CA ALA A 47 -4.70 9.12 10.98
C ALA A 47 -5.38 8.10 10.05
N ARG A 48 -4.62 7.49 9.12
CA ARG A 48 -5.10 6.40 8.26
C ARG A 48 -4.11 5.26 8.17
N LEU A 49 -4.65 4.05 8.20
CA LEU A 49 -3.97 2.80 7.90
C LEU A 49 -4.72 2.11 6.76
N LEU A 50 -4.05 1.91 5.62
CA LEU A 50 -4.65 1.29 4.43
C LEU A 50 -3.75 0.17 3.89
N SER A 51 -4.37 -0.83 3.26
CA SER A 51 -3.66 -1.88 2.54
C SER A 51 -3.86 -1.73 1.03
N THR A 52 -2.83 -2.07 0.25
CA THR A 52 -2.95 -2.14 -1.21
C THR A 52 -3.97 -3.20 -1.67
N ASP A 53 -4.20 -4.25 -0.86
CA ASP A 53 -5.27 -5.22 -1.08
C ASP A 53 -6.66 -4.55 -1.03
N ALA A 54 -6.90 -3.64 -0.08
CA ALA A 54 -8.16 -2.92 0.03
C ALA A 54 -8.38 -1.96 -1.15
N ILE A 55 -7.32 -1.28 -1.60
CA ILE A 55 -7.35 -0.44 -2.80
C ILE A 55 -7.68 -1.30 -4.02
N ARG A 56 -7.00 -2.43 -4.17
CA ARG A 56 -7.23 -3.38 -5.25
C ARG A 56 -8.67 -3.90 -5.28
N GLU A 57 -9.25 -4.20 -4.12
CA GLU A 57 -10.64 -4.68 -4.03
C GLU A 57 -11.64 -3.64 -4.57
N VAL A 58 -11.43 -2.37 -4.22
CA VAL A 58 -12.26 -1.27 -4.73
C VAL A 58 -12.12 -1.16 -6.25
N LEU A 59 -10.90 -1.18 -6.78
CA LEU A 59 -10.66 -1.14 -8.23
C LEU A 59 -11.31 -2.34 -8.94
N ARG A 60 -11.16 -3.53 -8.38
CA ARG A 60 -11.75 -4.78 -8.90
C ARG A 60 -13.28 -4.76 -8.93
N SER A 61 -13.94 -3.97 -8.08
CA SER A 61 -15.41 -3.87 -8.08
C SER A 61 -15.97 -3.03 -9.23
N VAL A 62 -15.15 -2.16 -9.83
CA VAL A 62 -15.55 -1.27 -10.92
C VAL A 62 -14.91 -1.65 -12.26
N GLU A 63 -13.98 -2.62 -12.24
CA GLU A 63 -13.27 -3.10 -13.41
C GLU A 63 -13.66 -4.54 -13.74
N SER A 64 -13.71 -4.85 -15.03
CA SER A 64 -14.06 -6.20 -15.49
C SER A 64 -12.82 -7.08 -15.66
N LEU A 65 -13.00 -8.40 -15.47
CA LEU A 65 -11.93 -9.38 -15.66
C LEU A 65 -11.30 -9.29 -17.06
N ASP A 66 -12.12 -9.07 -18.09
CA ASP A 66 -11.66 -9.03 -19.48
C ASP A 66 -10.84 -7.77 -19.79
N ASN A 67 -11.07 -6.67 -19.05
CA ASN A 67 -10.36 -5.41 -19.26
C ASN A 67 -9.06 -5.30 -18.44
N ASP A 68 -9.03 -5.83 -17.21
CA ASP A 68 -7.81 -5.90 -16.41
C ASP A 68 -7.67 -7.26 -15.69
N PRO A 69 -7.16 -8.30 -16.36
CA PRO A 69 -6.97 -9.62 -15.74
C PRO A 69 -6.06 -9.60 -14.50
N ALA A 70 -5.12 -8.66 -14.43
CA ALA A 70 -4.16 -8.54 -13.33
C ALA A 70 -4.84 -8.13 -12.02
N LEU A 71 -5.90 -7.31 -12.06
CA LEU A 71 -6.72 -6.99 -10.89
C LEU A 71 -7.46 -8.19 -10.30
N HIS A 72 -7.73 -9.23 -11.08
CA HIS A 72 -8.60 -10.35 -10.67
C HIS A 72 -7.83 -11.61 -10.27
N ARG A 73 -6.59 -11.80 -10.74
CA ARG A 73 -5.74 -12.98 -10.41
C ARG A 73 -4.93 -12.82 -9.11
N SER A 74 -4.32 -13.89 -8.60
CA SER A 74 -3.47 -13.75 -7.40
C SER A 74 -2.27 -12.85 -7.69
N SER A 75 -1.85 -12.00 -6.74
CA SER A 75 -0.70 -11.09 -6.93
C SER A 75 0.61 -11.84 -7.22
N PHE A 76 0.69 -13.11 -6.85
CA PHE A 76 1.86 -13.98 -7.06
C PHE A 76 1.56 -15.18 -7.97
N SER A 77 0.40 -15.22 -8.65
CA SER A 77 0.18 -16.25 -9.67
C SER A 77 0.96 -15.92 -10.94
N ILE A 78 1.27 -16.93 -11.74
CA ILE A 78 1.75 -16.77 -13.11
C ILE A 78 0.60 -16.25 -13.99
N GLY A 79 0.90 -15.32 -14.87
CA GLY A 79 0.01 -14.63 -15.80
C GLY A 79 0.41 -14.88 -17.24
N GLU A 80 0.10 -13.94 -18.12
CA GLU A 80 0.34 -14.08 -19.56
C GLU A 80 1.83 -14.08 -19.93
N SER A 81 2.67 -13.40 -19.14
CA SER A 81 4.10 -13.32 -19.41
C SER A 81 4.85 -14.63 -19.11
N ASN A 82 4.23 -15.52 -18.32
CA ASN A 82 4.83 -16.75 -17.82
C ASN A 82 6.13 -16.52 -17.02
N ASP A 83 6.28 -15.34 -16.42
CA ASP A 83 7.42 -14.95 -15.59
C ASP A 83 6.89 -14.34 -14.28
N ALA A 84 7.23 -14.95 -13.16
CA ALA A 84 6.68 -14.59 -11.86
C ALA A 84 6.94 -13.11 -11.46
N VAL A 85 8.06 -12.53 -11.89
CA VAL A 85 8.42 -11.14 -11.56
C VAL A 85 7.66 -10.18 -12.45
N ILE A 86 7.63 -10.42 -13.76
CA ILE A 86 6.88 -9.59 -14.71
C ILE A 86 5.39 -9.62 -14.36
N ASP A 87 4.86 -10.80 -14.11
CA ASP A 87 3.48 -11.00 -13.72
C ASP A 87 3.15 -10.28 -12.41
N TRP A 88 4.01 -10.34 -11.39
CA TRP A 88 3.80 -9.58 -10.16
C TRP A 88 3.82 -8.06 -10.41
N ILE A 89 4.74 -7.57 -11.24
CA ILE A 89 4.79 -6.15 -11.64
C ILE A 89 3.49 -5.72 -12.32
N ASP A 90 2.89 -6.56 -13.16
CA ASP A 90 1.61 -6.25 -13.78
C ASP A 90 0.48 -6.11 -12.75
N THR A 91 0.47 -6.94 -11.70
CA THR A 91 -0.48 -6.76 -10.59
C THR A 91 -0.20 -5.48 -9.78
N CYS A 92 1.05 -5.00 -9.74
CA CYS A 92 1.39 -3.72 -9.11
C CYS A 92 0.88 -2.55 -9.96
N ARG A 93 1.12 -2.58 -11.28
CA ARG A 93 0.66 -1.55 -12.24
C ARG A 93 -0.85 -1.38 -12.20
N ALA A 94 -1.58 -2.48 -12.14
CA ALA A 94 -3.03 -2.49 -12.05
C ALA A 94 -3.58 -1.72 -10.82
N VAL A 95 -2.82 -1.65 -9.72
CA VAL A 95 -3.23 -1.00 -8.46
C VAL A 95 -2.58 0.38 -8.27
N GLU A 96 -1.54 0.70 -9.06
CA GLU A 96 -0.67 1.86 -8.91
C GLU A 96 -1.43 3.20 -8.83
N ARG A 97 -2.38 3.42 -9.74
CA ARG A 97 -3.20 4.65 -9.74
C ARG A 97 -4.02 4.82 -8.46
N GLY A 98 -4.53 3.73 -7.90
CA GLY A 98 -5.26 3.75 -6.63
C GLY A 98 -4.37 4.09 -5.45
N ILE A 99 -3.13 3.59 -5.45
CA ILE A 99 -2.10 3.93 -4.46
C ILE A 99 -1.74 5.41 -4.54
N GLU A 100 -1.44 5.92 -5.73
CA GLU A 100 -1.13 7.33 -5.94
C GLU A 100 -2.28 8.24 -5.52
N ALA A 101 -3.51 7.93 -5.91
CA ALA A 101 -4.69 8.69 -5.53
C ALA A 101 -4.85 8.74 -4.00
N THR A 102 -4.55 7.63 -3.31
CA THR A 102 -4.60 7.54 -1.85
C THR A 102 -3.53 8.39 -1.18
N ILE A 103 -2.28 8.31 -1.65
CA ILE A 103 -1.16 9.10 -1.12
C ILE A 103 -1.42 10.60 -1.36
N ASN A 104 -1.77 10.98 -2.58
CA ASN A 104 -2.05 12.37 -2.95
C ASN A 104 -3.22 12.96 -2.17
N ARG A 105 -4.23 12.15 -1.86
CA ARG A 105 -5.34 12.59 -1.00
C ARG A 105 -4.88 12.86 0.43
N ALA A 106 -4.13 11.93 1.03
CA ALA A 106 -3.63 12.13 2.39
C ALA A 106 -2.70 13.34 2.50
N LEU A 107 -1.86 13.56 1.47
CA LEU A 107 -0.99 14.73 1.36
C LEU A 107 -1.78 16.03 1.30
N ARG A 108 -2.80 16.12 0.42
CA ARG A 108 -3.68 17.30 0.31
C ARG A 108 -4.43 17.60 1.60
N GLU A 109 -4.83 16.57 2.32
CA GLU A 109 -5.52 16.72 3.60
C GLU A 109 -4.56 17.00 4.77
N GLY A 110 -3.24 16.89 4.56
CA GLY A 110 -2.22 17.15 5.57
C GLY A 110 -2.24 16.15 6.73
N ILE A 111 -2.63 14.90 6.48
CA ILE A 111 -2.75 13.87 7.52
C ILE A 111 -1.71 12.77 7.40
N ASP A 112 -1.46 12.06 8.50
CA ASP A 112 -0.56 10.91 8.50
C ASP A 112 -1.17 9.69 7.79
N LEU A 113 -0.42 9.05 6.91
CA LEU A 113 -0.79 7.84 6.17
C LEU A 113 0.20 6.70 6.41
N LEU A 114 -0.30 5.55 6.85
CA LEU A 114 0.40 4.28 6.80
C LEU A 114 -0.22 3.44 5.68
N LEU A 115 0.58 3.08 4.67
CA LEU A 115 0.19 2.20 3.58
C LEU A 115 1.02 0.92 3.62
N GLU A 116 0.36 -0.24 3.55
CA GLU A 116 1.06 -1.53 3.51
C GLU A 116 0.59 -2.41 2.36
N GLY A 117 1.47 -3.27 1.84
CA GLY A 117 1.02 -4.40 1.02
C GLY A 117 2.02 -4.91 0.01
N VAL A 118 1.50 -5.66 -0.95
CA VAL A 118 2.29 -6.44 -1.93
C VAL A 118 2.36 -5.77 -3.30
N HIS A 119 1.47 -4.82 -3.58
CA HIS A 119 1.36 -4.15 -4.89
C HIS A 119 2.22 -2.87 -4.97
N ILE A 120 3.41 -2.90 -4.35
CA ILE A 120 4.31 -1.75 -4.28
C ILE A 120 5.65 -2.18 -4.84
N VAL A 121 6.00 -1.64 -6.00
CA VAL A 121 7.36 -1.70 -6.53
C VAL A 121 8.21 -0.65 -5.78
N PRO A 122 9.23 -1.06 -5.01
CA PRO A 122 10.02 -0.11 -4.23
C PRO A 122 10.69 0.94 -5.11
N SER A 123 10.42 2.21 -4.85
CA SER A 123 11.02 3.36 -5.53
C SER A 123 10.92 4.61 -4.66
N ASP A 124 11.75 5.62 -4.94
CA ASP A 124 11.69 6.93 -4.27
C ASP A 124 10.47 7.76 -4.74
N ARG A 125 9.90 7.42 -5.90
CA ARG A 125 8.77 8.10 -6.54
C ARG A 125 7.59 8.33 -5.59
N LEU A 126 7.21 7.32 -4.81
CA LEU A 126 6.04 7.40 -3.92
C LEU A 126 6.25 8.28 -2.68
N ILE A 127 7.51 8.57 -2.32
CA ILE A 127 7.86 9.33 -1.12
C ILE A 127 8.38 10.74 -1.45
N ARG A 128 8.89 10.96 -2.67
CA ARG A 128 9.50 12.22 -3.11
C ARG A 128 8.53 13.40 -3.00
N ASP A 129 7.36 13.30 -3.63
CA ASP A 129 6.36 14.39 -3.61
C ASP A 129 5.91 14.75 -2.18
N TRP A 130 5.87 13.75 -1.29
CA TRP A 130 5.55 13.96 0.12
C TRP A 130 6.63 14.75 0.85
N ILE A 131 7.90 14.41 0.62
CA ILE A 131 9.07 15.08 1.21
C ILE A 131 9.19 16.51 0.65
N ASP A 132 9.05 16.67 -0.67
CA ASP A 132 9.15 17.97 -1.34
C ASP A 132 8.04 18.94 -0.90
N SER A 133 6.90 18.40 -0.44
CA SER A 133 5.81 19.16 0.19
C SER A 133 6.04 19.50 1.67
N GLY A 134 7.21 19.17 2.22
CA GLY A 134 7.59 19.44 3.62
C GLY A 134 7.13 18.37 4.61
N GLY A 135 6.67 17.20 4.14
CA GLY A 135 6.30 16.06 4.96
C GLY A 135 7.48 15.15 5.31
N ILE A 136 7.24 14.17 6.19
CA ILE A 136 8.22 13.12 6.53
C ILE A 136 7.76 11.81 5.89
N ALA A 137 8.58 11.19 5.05
CA ALA A 137 8.23 9.91 4.41
C ALA A 137 9.30 8.84 4.59
N VAL A 138 8.88 7.61 4.86
CA VAL A 138 9.77 6.44 4.99
C VAL A 138 9.17 5.24 4.26
N GLY A 139 9.97 4.59 3.44
CA GLY A 139 9.66 3.30 2.83
C GLY A 139 10.42 2.17 3.53
N VAL A 140 9.73 1.07 3.86
CA VAL A 140 10.31 -0.13 4.47
C VAL A 140 9.94 -1.34 3.62
N ILE A 141 10.92 -2.20 3.33
CA ILE A 141 10.69 -3.49 2.67
C ILE A 141 10.85 -4.59 3.72
N MET A 142 9.82 -5.40 3.89
CA MET A 142 9.84 -6.57 4.76
C MET A 142 10.11 -7.84 3.97
N ALA A 143 11.11 -8.59 4.39
CA ALA A 143 11.50 -9.87 3.80
C ALA A 143 11.71 -10.93 4.88
N VAL A 144 11.47 -12.19 4.52
CA VAL A 144 11.86 -13.36 5.31
C VAL A 144 12.96 -14.05 4.52
N SER A 145 14.18 -14.05 5.06
CA SER A 145 15.36 -14.59 4.36
C SER A 145 15.43 -16.12 4.35
N ASP A 146 14.78 -16.77 5.32
CA ASP A 146 14.71 -18.22 5.44
C ASP A 146 13.46 -18.74 4.71
N GLU A 147 13.68 -19.49 3.64
CA GLU A 147 12.61 -20.03 2.78
C GLU A 147 11.70 -21.01 3.53
N ALA A 148 12.26 -21.90 4.36
CA ALA A 148 11.47 -22.89 5.11
C ALA A 148 10.56 -22.19 6.13
N LYS A 149 11.07 -21.15 6.79
CA LYS A 149 10.30 -20.28 7.67
C LYS A 149 9.26 -19.49 6.88
N HIS A 150 9.58 -18.95 5.72
CA HIS A 150 8.60 -18.22 4.91
C HIS A 150 7.45 -19.14 4.46
N LYS A 151 7.76 -20.37 4.02
CA LYS A 151 6.77 -21.40 3.70
C LYS A 151 5.88 -21.73 4.90
N SER A 152 6.45 -21.86 6.10
CA SER A 152 5.65 -22.14 7.31
C SER A 152 4.74 -20.96 7.68
N MET A 153 5.21 -19.71 7.51
CA MET A 153 4.41 -18.51 7.73
C MET A 153 3.24 -18.39 6.75
N ILE A 154 3.44 -18.75 5.47
CA ILE A 154 2.34 -18.80 4.49
C ILE A 154 1.29 -19.82 4.92
N LYS A 155 1.71 -21.05 5.24
CA LYS A 155 0.79 -22.13 5.70
C LYS A 155 0.03 -21.74 6.98
N SER A 156 0.70 -21.12 7.95
CA SER A 156 0.09 -20.68 9.22
C SER A 156 -0.97 -19.59 9.01
N ARG A 157 -0.72 -18.63 8.10
CA ARG A 157 -1.68 -17.57 7.81
C ARG A 157 -2.98 -18.11 7.22
N ASP A 158 -2.88 -19.16 6.41
CA ASP A 158 -4.04 -19.79 5.77
C ASP A 158 -4.86 -20.64 6.78
N ALA A 159 -4.23 -21.25 7.79
CA ALA A 159 -4.97 -21.95 8.86
C ALA A 159 -5.87 -21.01 9.69
N HIS A 160 -5.60 -19.71 9.67
CA HIS A 160 -6.37 -18.67 10.37
C HIS A 160 -7.14 -17.77 9.38
N SER A 161 -7.30 -18.19 8.12
CA SER A 161 -7.93 -17.41 7.06
C SER A 161 -8.80 -18.30 6.15
N PHE A 162 -9.86 -17.76 5.55
CA PHE A 162 -10.63 -18.48 4.53
C PHE A 162 -9.94 -18.53 3.13
N ARG A 163 -8.64 -18.21 3.02
CA ARG A 163 -7.87 -18.20 1.76
C ARG A 163 -7.27 -19.59 1.45
N ARG A 164 -7.29 -20.00 0.17
CA ARG A 164 -6.72 -21.29 -0.30
C ARG A 164 -5.19 -21.21 -0.48
N HIS A 165 -4.46 -22.16 0.11
CA HIS A 165 -3.00 -22.22 0.19
C HIS A 165 -2.28 -22.55 -1.13
N ASP A 166 -2.91 -23.34 -2.02
CA ASP A 166 -2.31 -23.82 -3.27
C ASP A 166 -1.85 -22.69 -4.20
N ARG A 167 -2.40 -21.48 -4.04
CA ARG A 167 -2.14 -20.31 -4.88
C ARG A 167 -0.77 -19.65 -4.67
N TYR A 168 -0.01 -20.05 -3.66
CA TYR A 168 1.26 -19.42 -3.27
C TYR A 168 2.42 -20.41 -3.10
N MET A 169 2.22 -21.68 -3.46
CA MET A 169 3.16 -22.79 -3.20
C MET A 169 3.65 -23.48 -4.49
N ALA A 170 3.41 -22.85 -5.65
CA ALA A 170 3.87 -23.34 -6.94
C ALA A 170 5.39 -23.25 -7.09
#